data_AF-E5ARQ4-F1
#
_entry.id   AF-E5ARQ4-F1
#
_cell.length_a   1.000
_cell.length_b   1.000
_cell.length_c   1.000
_cell.angle_alpha   90.00
_cell.angle_beta   90.00
_cell.angle_gamma   90.00
#
_symmetry.space_group_name_H-M   'P 1'
#
loop_
_entity.id
_entity.type
_entity.pdbx_description
1 polymer ?
#
loop_
_entity_poly.entity_id
_entity_poly.type
_entity_poly.pdbx_seq_one_letter_code
_entity_poly.pdbx_strand_id
1 'polypeptide(L)'
;MDPLKLVVLDGDTVQFDTTFGPAVALNPPVAHIAGSGQFSVNGKKVCISGDEASVKVPGVTYQSGIFMGGVGEVVIEKLQEQTAPRVVGGKPVMVKGVKFLAKLKVISKAKSTSSPPQEDPMSEYLGTGEFITESPTRSTYAG
;
A
#
# COMPACT_ATOMS: atom_id res chain seq x y z
N MET A 1 4.17 11.59 25.53
CA MET A 1 5.39 11.51 24.71
C MET A 1 4.97 10.92 23.38
N ASP A 2 4.84 11.75 22.35
CA ASP A 2 4.44 11.28 21.03
C ASP A 2 5.59 10.49 20.39
N PRO A 3 5.34 9.26 19.92
CA PRO A 3 6.38 8.45 19.31
C PRO A 3 6.84 9.11 18.01
N LEU A 4 8.14 9.30 17.91
CA LEU A 4 8.82 9.79 16.71
C LEU A 4 8.45 8.92 15.50
N LYS A 5 7.75 9.49 14.51
CA LYS A 5 7.39 8.77 13.27
C LYS A 5 8.46 8.98 12.20
N LEU A 6 8.90 7.89 11.56
CA LEU A 6 9.87 7.96 10.45
C LEU A 6 9.19 8.55 9.20
N VAL A 7 9.92 9.44 8.51
CA VAL A 7 9.45 10.05 7.25
C VAL A 7 9.65 9.08 6.10
N VAL A 8 8.61 8.89 5.28
CA VAL A 8 8.70 8.06 4.06
C VAL A 8 9.43 8.84 2.98
N LEU A 9 10.39 8.20 2.33
CA LEU A 9 11.24 8.78 1.30
C LEU A 9 11.00 8.10 -0.05
N ASP A 10 11.38 8.81 -1.10
CA ASP A 10 11.42 8.30 -2.46
C ASP A 10 12.19 6.98 -2.56
N GLY A 11 11.56 6.00 -3.21
CA GLY A 11 12.07 4.64 -3.38
C GLY A 11 11.92 3.75 -2.15
N ASP A 12 11.33 4.22 -1.04
CA ASP A 12 11.03 3.35 0.10
C ASP A 12 10.06 2.22 -0.31
N THR A 13 10.23 1.07 0.32
CA THR A 13 9.44 -0.12 -0.01
C THR A 13 8.05 -0.01 0.58
N VAL A 14 7.05 -0.40 -0.21
CA VAL A 14 5.68 -0.61 0.22
C VAL A 14 5.39 -2.10 0.21
N GLN A 15 5.09 -2.65 1.37
CA GLN A 15 4.79 -4.07 1.52
C GLN A 15 3.31 -4.25 1.87
N PHE A 16 2.61 -5.05 1.09
CA PHE A 16 1.22 -5.39 1.35
C PHE A 16 1.14 -6.74 2.07
N ASP A 17 0.16 -6.88 2.95
CA ASP A 17 -0.18 -8.19 3.50
C ASP A 17 -0.68 -9.11 2.38
N THR A 18 -0.50 -10.42 2.52
CA THR A 18 -1.02 -11.38 1.54
C THR A 18 -2.53 -11.59 1.66
N THR A 19 -3.14 -11.22 2.79
CA THR A 19 -4.56 -11.47 3.05
C THR A 19 -5.40 -10.23 2.78
N PHE A 20 -6.39 -10.37 1.89
CA PHE A 20 -7.36 -9.35 1.52
C PHE A 20 -8.77 -9.88 1.81
N GLY A 21 -9.17 -9.87 3.08
CA GLY A 21 -10.42 -10.50 3.53
C GLY A 21 -10.40 -12.00 3.22
N PRO A 22 -11.34 -12.55 2.42
CA PRO A 22 -11.36 -13.96 2.05
C PRO A 22 -10.34 -14.31 0.94
N ALA A 23 -9.77 -13.33 0.24
CA ALA A 23 -8.78 -13.56 -0.80
C ALA A 23 -7.36 -13.58 -0.22
N VAL A 24 -6.51 -14.46 -0.73
CA VAL A 24 -5.10 -14.57 -0.38
C VAL A 24 -4.26 -14.45 -1.64
N ALA A 25 -3.37 -13.46 -1.68
CA ALA A 25 -2.34 -13.32 -2.69
C ALA A 25 -1.30 -14.44 -2.52
N LEU A 26 -0.89 -15.07 -3.63
CA LEU A 26 0.03 -16.22 -3.59
C LEU A 26 1.46 -15.82 -3.18
N ASN A 27 1.83 -14.56 -3.41
CA ASN A 27 3.08 -13.98 -2.96
C ASN A 27 2.81 -12.60 -2.34
N PRO A 28 3.61 -12.14 -1.36
CA PRO A 28 3.50 -10.79 -0.81
C PRO A 28 3.64 -9.74 -1.93
N PRO A 29 2.64 -8.88 -2.17
CA PRO A 29 2.78 -7.79 -3.12
C PRO A 29 3.74 -6.74 -2.56
N VAL A 30 4.68 -6.29 -3.40
CA VAL A 30 5.69 -5.29 -3.03
C VAL A 30 5.81 -4.25 -4.14
N ALA A 31 5.91 -2.98 -3.76
CA ALA A 31 6.15 -1.84 -4.64
C ALA A 31 7.16 -0.86 -4.02
N HIS A 32 7.52 0.17 -4.78
CA HIS A 32 8.26 1.33 -4.29
C HIS A 32 7.41 2.58 -4.46
N ILE A 33 7.43 3.48 -3.48
CA ILE A 33 6.72 4.77 -3.55
C ILE A 33 7.60 5.83 -4.21
N ALA A 34 7.02 6.65 -5.09
CA ALA A 34 7.70 7.77 -5.70
C ALA A 34 7.43 9.07 -4.93
N GLY A 35 8.47 9.74 -4.45
CA GLY A 35 8.37 10.98 -3.68
C GLY A 35 8.35 12.23 -4.56
N SER A 36 7.37 13.11 -4.35
CA SER A 36 7.25 14.39 -5.08
C SER A 36 7.53 15.65 -4.25
N GLY A 37 7.88 15.49 -2.97
CA GLY A 37 8.23 16.59 -2.07
C GLY A 37 9.37 17.47 -2.59
N GLN A 38 9.28 18.78 -2.31
CA GLN A 38 10.33 19.75 -2.64
C GLN A 38 11.57 19.63 -1.76
N PHE A 39 11.43 19.01 -0.58
CA PHE A 39 12.52 18.78 0.35
C PHE A 39 13.08 17.37 0.18
N SER A 40 14.39 17.23 0.37
CA SER A 40 15.08 15.95 0.31
C SER A 40 15.80 15.65 1.62
N VAL A 41 15.78 14.38 2.02
CA VAL A 41 16.56 13.82 3.13
C VAL A 41 17.59 12.88 2.52
N ASN A 42 18.89 13.14 2.75
CA ASN A 42 19.98 12.34 2.19
C ASN A 42 19.89 12.13 0.66
N GLY A 43 19.50 13.17 -0.07
CA GLY A 43 19.38 13.13 -1.53
C GLY A 43 18.10 12.45 -2.05
N LYS A 44 17.27 11.84 -1.19
CA LYS A 44 15.97 11.30 -1.55
C LYS A 44 14.86 12.30 -1.26
N LYS A 45 13.91 12.46 -2.17
CA LYS A 45 12.75 13.34 -1.95
C LYS A 45 11.86 12.78 -0.85
N VAL A 46 11.25 13.66 -0.08
CA VAL A 46 10.23 13.29 0.90
C VAL A 46 8.92 12.94 0.20
N CYS A 47 8.26 11.86 0.61
CA CYS A 47 6.91 11.55 0.15
C CYS A 47 5.89 12.44 0.84
N ILE A 48 4.92 12.95 0.08
CA ILE A 48 3.85 13.83 0.54
C ILE A 48 2.49 13.26 0.15
N SER A 49 1.41 13.73 0.79
CA SER A 49 0.06 13.28 0.46
C SER A 49 -0.24 13.43 -1.04
N GLY A 50 -0.74 12.34 -1.63
CA GLY A 50 -0.95 12.14 -3.06
C GLY A 50 0.09 11.21 -3.70
N ASP A 51 1.28 11.06 -3.10
CA ASP A 51 2.33 10.17 -3.62
C ASP A 51 1.94 8.69 -3.49
N GLU A 52 1.03 8.34 -2.58
CA GLU A 52 0.48 6.98 -2.46
C GLU A 52 -0.19 6.47 -3.74
N ALA A 53 -0.67 7.38 -4.61
CA ALA A 53 -1.27 7.02 -5.89
C ALA A 53 -0.26 6.44 -6.91
N SER A 54 1.05 6.64 -6.67
CA SER A 54 2.12 6.02 -7.45
C SER A 54 2.26 4.52 -7.18
N VAL A 55 1.76 4.05 -6.04
CA VAL A 55 1.96 2.68 -5.57
C VAL A 55 0.93 1.74 -6.18
N LYS A 56 1.40 0.90 -7.11
CA LYS A 56 0.59 -0.14 -7.76
C LYS A 56 1.42 -1.40 -7.96
N VAL A 57 0.81 -2.55 -7.70
CA VAL A 57 1.40 -3.87 -7.97
C VAL A 57 0.46 -4.62 -8.92
N PRO A 58 0.69 -4.58 -10.24
CA PRO A 58 -0.11 -5.35 -11.19
C PRO A 58 0.29 -6.83 -11.19
N GLY A 59 -0.60 -7.69 -11.68
CA GLY A 59 -0.29 -9.11 -11.90
C GLY A 59 -0.27 -9.96 -10.62
N VAL A 60 -0.89 -9.49 -9.55
CA VAL A 60 -0.97 -10.24 -8.28
C VAL A 60 -1.93 -11.41 -8.45
N THR A 61 -1.39 -12.63 -8.37
CA THR A 61 -2.20 -13.84 -8.39
C THR A 61 -2.84 -14.06 -7.03
N TYR A 62 -4.13 -14.41 -7.02
CA TYR A 62 -4.88 -14.66 -5.79
C TYR A 62 -5.76 -15.91 -5.88
N GLN A 63 -6.16 -16.39 -4.70
CA GLN A 63 -7.18 -17.41 -4.51
C GLN A 63 -8.17 -16.97 -3.42
N SER A 64 -9.41 -17.43 -3.49
CA SER A 64 -10.48 -17.11 -2.53
C SER A 64 -11.35 -18.35 -2.33
N GLY A 65 -11.19 -19.05 -1.20
CA GLY A 65 -11.88 -20.32 -0.95
C GLY A 65 -11.65 -21.36 -2.06
N ILE A 66 -12.71 -21.69 -2.80
CA ILE A 66 -12.65 -22.65 -3.93
C ILE A 66 -12.20 -22.02 -5.26
N PHE A 67 -12.14 -20.68 -5.33
CA PHE A 67 -11.77 -19.97 -6.56
C PHE A 67 -10.25 -19.80 -6.64
N MET A 68 -9.66 -20.28 -7.74
CA MET A 68 -8.20 -20.26 -7.96
C MET A 68 -7.85 -19.54 -9.27
N GLY A 69 -6.60 -19.10 -9.37
CA GLY A 69 -6.04 -18.54 -10.61
C GLY A 69 -6.54 -17.14 -10.96
N GLY A 70 -7.05 -16.38 -9.99
CA GLY A 70 -7.41 -14.98 -10.21
C GLY A 70 -6.17 -14.10 -10.33
N VAL A 71 -6.29 -12.98 -11.03
CA VAL A 71 -5.23 -11.98 -11.18
C VAL A 71 -5.79 -10.59 -10.90
N GLY A 72 -5.06 -9.78 -10.15
CA GLY A 72 -5.46 -8.42 -9.81
C GLY A 72 -4.31 -7.42 -9.78
N GLU A 73 -4.66 -6.18 -9.50
CA GLU A 73 -3.74 -5.08 -9.18
C GLU A 73 -3.96 -4.67 -7.73
N VAL A 74 -2.89 -4.60 -6.95
CA VAL A 74 -2.93 -4.10 -5.57
C VAL A 74 -2.56 -2.62 -5.54
N VAL A 75 -3.37 -1.82 -4.84
CA VAL A 75 -3.18 -0.38 -4.65
C VAL A 75 -3.35 0.01 -3.19
N ILE A 76 -2.84 1.18 -2.82
CA ILE A 76 -3.20 1.84 -1.55
C ILE A 76 -4.59 2.47 -1.75
N GLU A 77 -5.57 2.04 -0.96
CA GLU A 77 -6.94 2.57 -0.99
C GLU A 77 -7.06 3.83 -0.14
N LYS A 78 -6.52 3.77 1.08
CA LYS A 78 -6.64 4.87 2.04
C LYS A 78 -5.51 4.88 3.06
N LEU A 79 -4.86 6.03 3.19
CA LEU A 79 -3.96 6.32 4.31
C LEU A 79 -4.78 6.58 5.59
N GLN A 80 -4.28 6.08 6.72
CA GLN A 80 -4.85 6.29 8.05
C GLN A 80 -3.91 7.19 8.85
N GLU A 81 -2.95 6.61 9.57
CA GLU A 81 -2.01 7.34 10.43
C GLU A 81 -0.73 7.81 9.72
N GLN A 82 -0.70 7.71 8.39
CA GLN A 82 0.47 7.95 7.55
C GLN A 82 0.63 9.40 7.09
N THR A 83 -0.21 10.33 7.55
CA THR A 83 -0.03 11.77 7.30
C THR A 83 0.42 12.48 8.58
N ALA A 84 1.54 13.21 8.50
CA ALA A 84 1.98 14.08 9.59
C ALA A 84 1.38 15.49 9.44
N PRO A 85 1.15 16.22 10.54
CA PRO A 85 0.72 17.62 10.49
C PRO A 85 1.78 18.56 9.88
N ARG A 86 3.02 18.08 9.69
CA ARG A 86 4.08 18.84 9.03
C ARG A 86 3.75 18.98 7.55
N VAL A 87 3.52 20.21 7.15
CA VAL A 87 3.24 20.60 5.77
C VAL A 87 4.54 21.08 5.12
N VAL A 88 4.94 20.46 4.01
CA VAL A 88 6.04 20.95 3.16
C VAL A 88 5.42 21.40 1.84
N GLY A 89 5.55 22.69 1.52
CA GLY A 89 4.98 23.23 0.27
C GLY A 89 3.46 23.12 0.16
N GLY A 90 2.74 23.14 1.28
CA GLY A 90 1.27 23.07 1.31
C GLY A 90 0.67 21.66 1.40
N LYS A 91 1.49 20.59 1.33
CA LYS A 91 1.03 19.21 1.49
C LYS A 91 1.58 18.51 2.73
N PRO A 92 0.79 17.69 3.44
CA PRO A 92 1.25 16.86 4.55
C PRO A 92 2.36 15.88 4.12
N VAL A 93 3.40 15.75 4.94
CA VAL A 93 4.45 14.74 4.76
C VAL A 93 3.91 13.36 5.12
N MET A 94 4.27 12.35 4.33
CA MET A 94 3.97 10.96 4.63
C MET A 94 4.95 10.39 5.67
N VAL A 95 4.40 9.64 6.61
CA VAL A 95 5.16 8.95 7.66
C VAL A 95 4.83 7.47 7.68
N LYS A 96 5.75 6.65 8.19
CA LYS A 96 5.61 5.19 8.22
C LYS A 96 4.24 4.73 8.73
N GLY A 97 3.77 5.36 9.81
CA GLY A 97 2.55 4.95 10.51
C GLY A 97 2.63 3.48 10.96
N VAL A 98 1.47 2.84 11.11
CA VAL A 98 1.36 1.40 11.41
C VAL A 98 0.96 0.63 10.15
N LYS A 99 -0.29 0.77 9.70
CA LYS A 99 -0.81 0.15 8.47
C LYS A 99 -1.75 1.08 7.72
N PHE A 100 -1.78 0.99 6.40
CA PHE A 100 -2.78 1.65 5.55
C PHE A 100 -3.77 0.62 5.00
N LEU A 101 -4.92 1.10 4.52
CA LEU A 101 -5.89 0.26 3.83
C LEU A 101 -5.42 0.03 2.39
N ALA A 102 -5.40 -1.22 1.97
CA ALA A 102 -5.07 -1.65 0.63
C ALA A 102 -6.27 -2.28 -0.06
N LYS A 103 -6.24 -2.30 -1.39
CA LYS A 103 -7.27 -2.92 -2.21
C LYS A 103 -6.63 -3.75 -3.32
N LEU A 104 -7.05 -5.01 -3.45
CA LEU A 104 -6.79 -5.85 -4.60
C LEU A 104 -7.98 -5.70 -5.57
N LYS A 105 -7.74 -5.07 -6.72
CA LYS A 105 -8.72 -4.91 -7.80
C LYS A 105 -8.60 -6.09 -8.75
N VAL A 106 -9.69 -6.83 -8.96
CA VAL A 106 -9.69 -8.00 -9.83
C VAL A 106 -9.61 -7.57 -11.29
N ILE A 107 -8.58 -8.06 -11.99
CA ILE A 107 -8.41 -7.89 -13.45
C ILE A 107 -8.94 -9.13 -14.18
N SER A 108 -8.62 -10.32 -13.67
CA SER A 108 -9.13 -11.60 -14.14
C SER A 108 -9.70 -12.38 -12.96
N LYS A 109 -10.94 -12.85 -13.10
CA LYS A 109 -11.65 -13.55 -12.04
C LYS A 109 -11.08 -14.94 -11.82
N ALA A 110 -10.91 -15.30 -10.54
CA ALA A 110 -10.60 -16.67 -10.15
C ALA A 110 -11.78 -17.60 -10.49
N LYS A 111 -11.52 -18.90 -10.68
CA LYS A 111 -12.53 -19.89 -11.08
C LYS A 111 -12.53 -21.09 -10.14
N SER A 112 -13.72 -21.66 -9.91
CA SER A 112 -13.87 -22.91 -9.16
C SER A 112 -13.45 -24.11 -9.99
N THR A 113 -13.23 -25.24 -9.32
CA THR A 113 -12.97 -26.54 -9.96
C THR A 113 -14.25 -27.31 -10.33
N SER A 114 -15.43 -26.69 -10.23
CA SER A 114 -16.71 -27.32 -10.55
C SER A 114 -16.90 -27.48 -12.07
N SER A 115 -17.88 -28.30 -12.47
CA SER A 115 -18.32 -28.43 -13.86
C SER A 115 -19.80 -28.01 -13.97
N PRO A 116 -20.13 -26.87 -14.62
CA PRO A 116 -19.21 -25.90 -15.22
C PRO A 116 -18.42 -25.08 -14.18
N PRO A 117 -17.25 -24.51 -14.54
CA PRO A 117 -16.51 -23.61 -13.66
C PRO A 117 -17.31 -22.35 -13.37
N GLN A 118 -17.39 -21.98 -12.10
CA GLN A 118 -17.99 -20.73 -11.65
C GLN A 118 -16.89 -19.70 -11.41
N GLU A 119 -17.13 -18.45 -11.83
CA GLU A 119 -16.23 -17.34 -11.53
C GLU A 119 -16.48 -16.79 -10.13
N ASP A 120 -15.42 -16.31 -9.52
CA ASP A 120 -15.48 -15.52 -8.30
C ASP A 120 -16.38 -14.29 -8.53
N PRO A 121 -17.46 -14.10 -7.73
CA PRO A 121 -18.36 -12.96 -7.93
C PRO A 121 -17.69 -11.62 -7.63
N MET A 122 -16.64 -11.59 -6.80
CA MET A 122 -16.03 -10.36 -6.31
C MET A 122 -15.21 -9.65 -7.39
N SER A 123 -15.29 -8.31 -7.42
CA SER A 123 -14.48 -7.45 -8.28
C SER A 123 -13.31 -6.79 -7.53
N GLU A 124 -13.34 -6.80 -6.21
CA GLU A 124 -12.30 -6.24 -5.35
C GLU A 124 -12.27 -6.90 -3.98
N TYR A 125 -11.12 -6.81 -3.33
CA TYR A 125 -10.88 -7.31 -1.98
C TYR A 125 -10.08 -6.28 -1.17
N LEU A 126 -10.42 -6.10 0.10
CA LEU A 126 -9.73 -5.16 0.99
C LEU A 126 -8.73 -5.87 1.87
N GLY A 127 -7.58 -5.24 2.08
CA GLY A 127 -6.51 -5.74 2.94
C GLY A 127 -5.74 -4.57 3.54
N THR A 128 -4.53 -4.84 4.01
CA THR A 128 -3.66 -3.82 4.61
C THR A 128 -2.24 -3.93 4.09
N GLY A 129 -1.46 -2.89 4.33
CA GLY A 129 -0.03 -2.87 4.06
C GLY A 129 0.68 -1.82 4.90
N GLU A 130 1.99 -1.75 4.76
CA GLU A 130 2.84 -0.82 5.50
C GLU A 130 3.98 -0.26 4.63
N PHE A 131 4.51 0.87 5.05
CA PHE A 131 5.74 1.41 4.50
C PHE A 131 6.93 0.83 5.26
N ILE A 132 7.92 0.31 4.54
CA ILE A 132 9.19 -0.13 5.10
C ILE A 132 10.21 0.99 4.85
N THR A 133 10.44 1.79 5.88
CA THR A 133 11.38 2.93 5.85
C THR A 133 12.37 2.84 7.01
N GLU A 134 13.62 3.19 6.72
CA GLU A 134 14.72 3.33 7.69
C GLU A 134 15.25 4.79 7.74
N SER A 135 14.41 5.75 7.36
CA SER A 135 14.80 7.16 7.29
C SER A 135 15.47 7.64 8.60
N PRO A 136 16.62 8.33 8.54
CA PRO A 136 17.26 8.89 9.74
C PRO A 136 16.47 10.07 10.31
N THR A 137 15.49 10.59 9.55
CA THR A 137 14.67 11.73 9.95
C THR A 137 13.40 11.27 10.65
N ARG A 138 13.21 11.79 11.86
CA ARG A 138 12.02 11.58 12.67
C ARG A 138 11.15 12.84 12.65
N SER A 139 9.85 12.68 12.41
CA SER A 139 8.87 13.77 12.55
C SER A 139 8.47 13.89 14.03
N THR A 140 8.67 15.08 14.60
CA THR A 140 8.17 15.44 15.94
C THR A 140 6.76 15.99 15.79
N TYR A 141 5.77 15.33 16.41
CA TYR A 141 4.45 15.94 16.61
C TYR A 141 4.62 17.09 17.61
N ALA A 142 4.35 18.32 17.18
CA ALA A 142 3.99 19.40 18.08
C ALA A 142 2.50 19.62 17.85
N GLY A 143 1.70 19.25 18.87
CA GLY A 143 0.26 19.50 18.88
C GLY A 143 -0.07 20.98 18.93
#